data_AF-A0AAE6YGN0-F1
#
_entry.id   AF-A0AAE6YGN0-F1
#
_cell.length_a   1.000
_cell.length_b   1.000
_cell.length_c   1.000
_cell.angle_alpha   90.00
_cell.angle_beta   90.00
_cell.angle_gamma   90.00
#
_symmetry.space_group_name_H-M   'P 1'
#
loop_
_entity.id
_entity.type
_entity.pdbx_description
1 polymer ?
#
loop_
_entity_poly.entity_id
_entity_poly.type
_entity_poly.pdbx_seq_one_letter_code
_entity_poly.pdbx_strand_id
1 'polypeptide(L)'
;MRTTRAALPAMRCDHITGLRDLARQALDRVMTEPSELLELWSESDGVPWRAVIRRLPDGVSSMHELPADCTSAPLGRQSDVLVTVKQAVPEVDLSDPTWGELSGLTWSIELNIGSEDPVDSIMLHIRGSGDDALRPVFRLGEALRCKVLDLAEGDLIAPGQALGWCAFQPFRDRVV
;
A
#
# COMPACT_ATOMS: atom_id res chain seq x y z
N MET A 1 9.74 -39.52 42.17
CA MET A 1 9.17 -38.50 41.25
C MET A 1 9.99 -37.22 41.36
N ARG A 2 10.97 -37.03 40.47
CA ARG A 2 11.59 -35.72 40.17
C ARG A 2 12.05 -35.77 38.71
N THR A 3 11.33 -35.08 37.85
CA THR A 3 11.62 -34.91 36.42
C THR A 3 12.56 -33.71 36.26
N THR A 4 13.74 -33.94 35.69
CA THR A 4 14.70 -32.88 35.35
C THR A 4 14.23 -32.20 34.06
N ARG A 5 13.86 -30.92 34.14
CA ARG A 5 13.51 -30.09 32.99
C ARG A 5 14.80 -29.65 32.29
N ALA A 6 15.03 -30.08 31.05
CA ALA A 6 16.09 -29.54 30.22
C ALA A 6 15.77 -28.08 29.88
N ALA A 7 16.70 -27.16 30.18
CA ALA A 7 16.62 -25.78 29.76
C ALA A 7 17.04 -25.67 28.28
N LEU A 8 16.24 -25.00 27.47
CA LEU A 8 16.63 -24.57 26.12
C LEU A 8 17.81 -23.58 26.23
N PRO A 9 18.84 -23.67 25.38
CA PRO A 9 19.94 -22.73 25.41
C PRO A 9 19.46 -21.34 24.98
N ALA A 10 19.75 -20.33 25.80
CA ALA A 10 19.59 -18.94 25.42
C ALA A 10 20.51 -18.62 24.23
N MET A 11 19.93 -18.22 23.10
CA MET A 11 20.68 -17.63 21.99
C MET A 11 21.47 -16.41 22.51
N ARG A 12 22.79 -16.43 22.35
CA ARG A 12 23.67 -15.30 22.74
C ARG A 12 23.46 -14.11 21.81
N CYS A 13 23.39 -12.90 22.38
CA CYS A 13 23.19 -11.62 21.66
C CYS A 13 24.27 -11.31 20.60
N ASP A 14 25.43 -11.95 20.71
CA ASP A 14 26.62 -11.78 19.87
C ASP A 14 26.34 -12.14 18.39
N HIS A 15 25.37 -13.03 18.15
CA HIS A 15 24.98 -13.51 16.82
C HIS A 15 24.11 -12.49 16.06
N ILE A 16 23.40 -11.59 16.76
CA ILE A 16 22.51 -10.61 16.14
C ILE A 16 23.30 -9.40 15.62
N THR A 17 24.39 -9.02 16.29
CA THR A 17 25.30 -7.95 15.81
C THR A 17 26.03 -8.37 14.53
N GLY A 18 26.51 -9.62 14.46
CA GLY A 18 27.14 -10.15 13.24
C GLY A 18 26.18 -10.21 12.05
N LEU A 19 24.90 -10.55 12.29
CA LEU A 19 23.86 -10.50 11.25
C LEU A 19 23.54 -9.06 10.81
N ARG A 20 23.55 -8.09 11.74
CA ARG A 20 23.35 -6.67 11.41
C ARG A 20 24.47 -6.13 10.53
N ASP A 21 25.72 -6.47 10.83
CA ASP A 21 26.86 -6.03 10.05
C ASP A 21 26.87 -6.68 8.66
N LEU A 22 26.53 -7.96 8.55
CA LEU A 22 26.36 -8.64 7.27
C LEU A 22 25.19 -8.07 6.46
N ALA A 23 24.06 -7.77 7.09
CA ALA A 23 22.92 -7.15 6.44
C ALA A 23 23.26 -5.75 5.92
N ARG A 24 24.02 -4.96 6.70
CA ARG A 24 24.50 -3.64 6.27
C ARG A 24 25.50 -3.75 5.13
N GLN A 25 26.42 -4.70 5.18
CA GLN A 25 27.40 -4.91 4.10
C GLN A 25 26.74 -5.42 2.81
N ALA A 26 25.71 -6.26 2.94
CA ALA A 26 24.88 -6.68 1.81
C ALA A 26 24.09 -5.49 1.24
N LEU A 27 23.50 -4.66 2.10
CA LEU A 27 22.79 -3.45 1.68
C LEU A 27 23.73 -2.45 0.99
N ASP A 28 24.90 -2.18 1.55
CA ASP A 28 25.90 -1.29 0.94
C ASP A 28 26.28 -1.79 -0.46
N ARG A 29 26.51 -3.09 -0.64
CA ARG A 29 26.83 -3.67 -1.96
C ARG A 29 25.71 -3.49 -2.99
N VAL A 30 24.45 -3.47 -2.55
CA VAL A 30 23.30 -3.20 -3.41
C VAL A 30 23.18 -1.70 -3.72
N MET A 31 23.53 -0.84 -2.76
CA MET A 31 23.30 0.60 -2.81
C MET A 31 24.50 1.43 -3.32
N THR A 32 25.64 0.82 -3.64
CA THR A 32 26.84 1.51 -4.16
C THR A 32 27.05 1.29 -5.65
N GLU A 33 27.35 2.36 -6.39
CA GLU A 33 27.62 2.27 -7.83
C GLU A 33 28.95 1.58 -8.18
N PRO A 34 29.03 0.88 -9.34
CA PRO A 34 27.91 0.56 -10.24
C PRO A 34 27.07 -0.60 -9.65
N SER A 35 25.75 -0.41 -9.59
CA SER A 35 24.82 -1.43 -9.11
C SER A 35 23.76 -1.66 -10.17
N GLU A 36 23.82 -2.83 -10.80
CA GLU A 36 22.78 -3.31 -11.72
C GLU A 36 21.40 -3.35 -11.05
N LEU A 37 21.33 -3.45 -9.72
CA LEU A 37 20.07 -3.37 -8.96
C LEU A 37 19.57 -1.94 -8.80
N LEU A 38 20.45 -0.95 -8.62
CA LEU A 38 20.03 0.47 -8.65
C LEU A 38 19.57 0.86 -10.05
N GLU A 39 20.25 0.37 -11.09
CA GLU A 39 19.82 0.55 -12.48
C GLU A 39 18.46 -0.12 -12.72
N LEU A 40 18.26 -1.37 -12.31
CA LEU A 40 16.97 -2.06 -12.40
C LEU A 40 15.86 -1.40 -11.55
N TRP A 41 16.20 -0.78 -10.42
CA TRP A 41 15.26 -0.04 -9.57
C TRP A 41 14.94 1.36 -10.12
N SER A 42 15.87 1.98 -10.83
CA SER A 42 15.67 3.23 -11.57
C SER A 42 14.88 3.01 -12.87
N GLU A 43 15.05 1.83 -13.49
CA GLU A 43 14.24 1.35 -14.62
C GLU A 43 12.84 0.87 -14.20
N SER A 44 12.65 0.51 -12.93
CA SER A 44 11.30 0.33 -12.39
C SER A 44 10.61 1.69 -12.29
N ASP A 45 9.29 1.75 -12.48
CA ASP A 45 8.48 2.99 -12.46
C ASP A 45 8.46 3.77 -11.11
N GLY A 46 9.49 3.59 -10.28
CA GLY A 46 9.61 4.09 -8.92
C GLY A 46 8.82 3.25 -7.91
N VAL A 47 9.08 3.47 -6.62
CA VAL A 47 8.24 2.90 -5.55
C VAL A 47 6.84 3.51 -5.71
N PRO A 48 5.75 2.74 -5.90
CA PRO A 48 4.42 3.33 -6.05
C PRO A 48 4.01 4.05 -4.78
N TRP A 49 3.31 5.19 -4.93
CA TRP A 49 2.56 5.76 -3.81
C TRP A 49 1.41 4.83 -3.47
N ARG A 50 1.24 4.51 -2.18
CA ARG A 50 0.27 3.50 -1.73
C ARG A 50 -0.83 4.14 -0.94
N ALA A 51 -2.05 3.78 -1.31
CA ALA A 51 -3.25 4.14 -0.58
C ALA A 51 -4.10 2.89 -0.35
N VAL A 52 -4.94 2.89 0.68
CA VAL A 52 -5.88 1.79 0.92
C VAL A 52 -7.30 2.31 1.02
N ILE A 53 -8.21 1.67 0.28
CA ILE A 53 -9.65 1.87 0.43
C ILE A 53 -10.16 0.91 1.50
N ARG A 54 -10.68 1.46 2.59
CA ARG A 54 -11.21 0.69 3.72
C ARG A 54 -12.48 1.32 4.27
N ARG A 55 -13.40 0.48 4.73
CA ARG A 55 -14.56 0.97 5.49
C ARG A 55 -14.09 1.42 6.87
N LEU A 56 -14.43 2.64 7.25
CA LEU A 56 -14.23 3.17 8.59
C LEU A 56 -15.58 3.52 9.21
N PRO A 57 -15.68 3.63 10.55
CA PRO A 57 -16.87 4.16 11.20
C PRO A 57 -17.29 5.51 10.64
N ASP A 58 -18.59 5.77 10.61
CA ASP A 58 -19.13 7.05 10.16
C ASP A 58 -18.61 8.21 11.02
N GLY A 59 -18.38 9.36 10.40
CA GLY A 59 -17.91 10.57 11.07
C GLY A 59 -16.40 10.65 11.32
N VAL A 60 -15.65 9.57 11.10
CA VAL A 60 -14.18 9.58 11.24
C VAL A 60 -13.55 10.45 10.15
N SER A 61 -12.74 11.41 10.59
CA SER A 61 -12.04 12.36 9.72
C SER A 61 -10.51 12.23 9.82
N SER A 62 -10.01 11.51 10.82
CA SER A 62 -8.59 11.14 10.93
C SER A 62 -8.42 9.74 11.54
N MET A 63 -7.38 9.03 11.11
CA MET A 63 -6.93 7.78 11.72
C MET A 63 -6.53 7.93 13.19
N HIS A 64 -6.12 9.13 13.61
CA HIS A 64 -5.76 9.43 15.00
C HIS A 64 -6.95 9.44 15.96
N GLU A 65 -8.17 9.56 15.43
CA GLU A 65 -9.42 9.52 16.21
C GLU A 65 -9.85 8.08 16.53
N LEU A 66 -9.28 7.09 15.83
CA LEU A 66 -9.68 5.69 15.97
C LEU A 66 -8.95 5.01 17.15
N PRO A 67 -9.68 4.18 17.92
CA PRO A 67 -9.06 3.26 18.86
C PRO A 67 -8.08 2.31 18.14
N ALA A 68 -6.99 1.93 18.81
CA ALA A 68 -5.99 1.02 18.24
C ALA A 68 -6.56 -0.39 17.92
N ASP A 69 -7.67 -0.78 18.54
CA ASP A 69 -8.38 -2.06 18.36
C ASP A 69 -9.63 -1.95 17.46
N CYS A 70 -9.78 -0.82 16.76
CA CYS A 70 -10.81 -0.61 15.76
C CYS A 70 -10.81 -1.74 14.71
N THR A 71 -11.83 -2.62 14.74
CA THR A 71 -12.06 -3.60 13.69
C THR A 71 -12.95 -2.98 12.62
N SER A 72 -12.42 -2.83 11.40
CA SER A 72 -13.16 -2.32 10.25
C SER A 72 -14.08 -3.40 9.70
N ALA A 73 -15.32 -3.05 9.35
CA ALA A 73 -16.21 -3.97 8.65
C ALA A 73 -15.72 -4.23 7.22
N PRO A 74 -15.95 -5.41 6.64
CA PRO A 74 -15.54 -5.69 5.27
C PRO A 74 -16.25 -4.79 4.26
N LEU A 75 -15.65 -4.63 3.08
CA LEU A 75 -16.26 -3.95 1.93
C LEU A 75 -17.51 -4.69 1.44
N GLY A 76 -17.43 -6.02 1.37
CA GLY A 76 -18.53 -6.89 0.94
C GLY A 76 -18.00 -8.12 0.20
N ARG A 77 -18.89 -8.81 -0.52
CA ARG A 77 -18.49 -9.95 -1.36
C ARG A 77 -17.63 -9.48 -2.52
N GLN A 78 -16.66 -10.29 -2.93
CA GLN A 78 -15.76 -9.93 -4.04
C GLN A 78 -16.53 -9.60 -5.32
N SER A 79 -17.57 -10.37 -5.65
CA SER A 79 -18.43 -10.10 -6.82
C SER A 79 -19.10 -8.72 -6.76
N ASP A 80 -19.59 -8.33 -5.59
CA ASP A 80 -20.31 -7.05 -5.42
C ASP A 80 -19.34 -5.87 -5.45
N VAL A 81 -18.13 -6.07 -4.90
CA VAL A 81 -17.02 -5.12 -4.99
C VAL A 81 -16.62 -4.92 -6.46
N LEU A 82 -16.40 -5.99 -7.23
CA LEU A 82 -16.03 -5.91 -8.65
C LEU A 82 -17.09 -5.19 -9.49
N VAL A 83 -18.38 -5.48 -9.28
CA VAL A 83 -19.48 -4.78 -9.94
C VAL A 83 -19.46 -3.28 -9.58
N THR A 84 -19.29 -2.95 -8.30
CA THR A 84 -19.25 -1.56 -7.83
C THR A 84 -18.06 -0.80 -8.42
N VAL A 85 -16.87 -1.42 -8.42
CA VAL A 85 -15.64 -0.85 -9.00
C VAL A 85 -15.83 -0.59 -10.49
N LYS A 86 -16.35 -1.57 -11.24
CA LYS A 86 -16.57 -1.44 -12.70
C LYS A 86 -17.63 -0.38 -13.05
N GLN A 87 -18.65 -0.21 -12.20
CA GLN A 87 -19.65 0.84 -12.39
C GLN A 87 -19.10 2.23 -12.10
N ALA A 88 -18.27 2.37 -11.07
CA ALA A 88 -17.63 3.63 -10.72
C ALA A 88 -16.59 4.06 -11.76
N VAL A 89 -15.76 3.12 -12.21
CA VAL A 89 -14.66 3.36 -13.13
C VAL A 89 -14.77 2.38 -14.31
N PRO A 90 -15.62 2.67 -15.32
CA PRO A 90 -15.84 1.76 -16.44
C PRO A 90 -14.57 1.37 -17.22
N GLU A 91 -13.58 2.25 -17.21
CA GLU A 91 -12.28 2.08 -17.86
C GLU A 91 -11.32 1.10 -17.14
N VAL A 92 -11.59 0.70 -15.89
CA VAL A 92 -10.74 -0.26 -15.17
C VAL A 92 -10.81 -1.65 -15.80
N ASP A 93 -9.66 -2.27 -16.07
CA ASP A 93 -9.60 -3.68 -16.43
C ASP A 93 -9.74 -4.53 -15.17
N LEU A 94 -10.67 -5.48 -15.19
CA LEU A 94 -10.94 -6.46 -14.12
C LEU A 94 -11.03 -7.88 -14.71
N SER A 95 -10.31 -8.13 -15.80
CA SER A 95 -10.23 -9.46 -16.41
C SER A 95 -9.69 -10.49 -15.41
N ASP A 96 -8.79 -10.07 -14.52
CA ASP A 96 -8.46 -10.78 -13.28
C ASP A 96 -9.34 -10.24 -12.13
N PRO A 97 -10.16 -11.07 -11.46
CA PRO A 97 -11.02 -10.63 -10.37
C PRO A 97 -10.26 -10.25 -9.09
N THR A 98 -8.98 -10.60 -8.97
CA THR A 98 -8.13 -10.30 -7.80
C THR A 98 -7.27 -9.05 -8.00
N TRP A 99 -7.15 -8.58 -9.24
CA TRP A 99 -6.24 -7.51 -9.63
C TRP A 99 -6.85 -6.62 -10.73
N GLY A 100 -7.06 -5.35 -10.41
CA GLY A 100 -7.54 -4.36 -11.36
C GLY A 100 -6.43 -3.46 -11.89
N GLU A 101 -6.53 -3.03 -13.13
CA GLU A 101 -5.59 -2.10 -13.75
C GLU A 101 -6.31 -0.90 -14.35
N LEU A 102 -5.78 0.30 -14.11
CA LEU A 102 -6.30 1.54 -14.63
C LEU A 102 -5.13 2.44 -15.06
N SER A 103 -5.22 3.00 -16.26
CA SER A 103 -4.19 3.89 -16.78
C SER A 103 -4.79 5.21 -17.25
N GLY A 104 -4.13 6.30 -16.87
CA GLY A 104 -4.33 7.63 -17.44
C GLY A 104 -3.23 7.98 -18.44
N LEU A 105 -3.13 9.26 -18.80
CA LEU A 105 -2.10 9.73 -19.74
C LEU A 105 -0.69 9.71 -19.12
N THR A 106 -0.59 10.04 -17.84
CA THR A 106 0.68 10.24 -17.12
C THR A 106 0.78 9.40 -15.85
N TRP A 107 -0.21 8.56 -15.57
CA TRP A 107 -0.33 7.79 -14.33
C TRP A 107 -0.93 6.41 -14.59
N SER A 108 -0.65 5.48 -13.68
CA SER A 108 -1.28 4.17 -13.63
C SER A 108 -1.63 3.81 -12.19
N ILE A 109 -2.67 2.99 -12.02
CA ILE A 109 -3.16 2.52 -10.73
C ILE A 109 -3.45 1.03 -10.85
N GLU A 110 -2.79 0.26 -10.01
CA GLU A 110 -3.14 -1.14 -9.77
C GLU A 110 -4.03 -1.24 -8.52
N LEU A 111 -5.11 -2.01 -8.62
CA LEU A 111 -6.06 -2.29 -7.56
C LEU A 111 -5.87 -3.73 -7.11
N ASN A 112 -5.19 -3.94 -5.99
CA ASN A 112 -5.10 -5.25 -5.36
C ASN A 112 -6.36 -5.48 -4.51
N ILE A 113 -7.28 -6.28 -5.04
CA ILE A 113 -8.56 -6.65 -4.43
C ILE A 113 -8.40 -7.94 -3.61
N GLY A 114 -7.52 -8.83 -4.06
CA GLY A 114 -7.29 -10.13 -3.44
C GLY A 114 -8.39 -11.15 -3.74
N SER A 115 -8.20 -12.38 -3.26
CA SER A 115 -9.13 -13.51 -3.45
C SER A 115 -9.98 -13.80 -2.21
N GLU A 116 -9.87 -13.00 -1.16
CA GLU A 116 -10.62 -13.19 0.08
C GLU A 116 -12.08 -12.75 -0.10
N ASP A 117 -13.02 -13.51 0.49
CA ASP A 117 -14.45 -13.21 0.50
C ASP A 117 -14.99 -13.41 1.93
N PRO A 118 -15.41 -12.33 2.62
CA PRO A 118 -15.56 -10.97 2.11
C PRO A 118 -14.21 -10.24 1.93
N VAL A 119 -14.19 -9.26 1.02
CA VAL A 119 -13.03 -8.38 0.80
C VAL A 119 -12.99 -7.34 1.92
N ASP A 120 -11.86 -7.25 2.63
CA ASP A 120 -11.70 -6.30 3.74
C ASP A 120 -11.22 -4.91 3.30
N SER A 121 -10.37 -4.84 2.27
CA SER A 121 -9.81 -3.59 1.76
C SER A 121 -9.29 -3.76 0.33
N ILE A 122 -9.07 -2.65 -0.37
CA ILE A 122 -8.37 -2.63 -1.66
C ILE A 122 -7.10 -1.81 -1.50
N MET A 123 -5.94 -2.41 -1.79
CA MET A 123 -4.66 -1.70 -1.83
C MET A 123 -4.46 -1.10 -3.22
N LEU A 124 -4.15 0.19 -3.27
CA LEU A 124 -3.87 0.93 -4.48
C LEU A 124 -2.38 1.17 -4.62
N HIS A 125 -1.84 0.84 -5.79
CA HIS A 125 -0.46 1.16 -6.16
C HIS A 125 -0.50 2.21 -7.27
N ILE A 126 -0.20 3.45 -6.93
CA ILE A 126 -0.36 4.61 -7.81
C ILE A 126 1.02 5.06 -8.27
N ARG A 127 1.20 5.16 -9.58
CA ARG A 127 2.45 5.56 -10.24
C ARG A 127 2.21 6.71 -11.20
N GLY A 128 3.30 7.39 -11.56
CA GLY A 128 3.26 8.51 -12.50
C GLY A 128 2.96 9.85 -11.85
N SER A 129 2.34 10.78 -12.58
CA SER A 129 2.14 12.18 -12.17
C SER A 129 0.79 12.72 -12.56
N GLY A 130 0.43 13.86 -11.98
CA GLY A 130 -0.84 14.55 -12.22
C GLY A 130 -1.88 14.30 -11.13
N ASP A 131 -2.63 15.34 -10.78
CA ASP A 131 -3.67 15.27 -9.74
C ASP A 131 -4.93 14.53 -10.22
N ASP A 132 -5.06 14.34 -11.53
CA ASP A 132 -6.15 13.56 -12.13
C ASP A 132 -6.08 12.07 -11.77
N ALA A 133 -4.91 11.56 -11.37
CA ALA A 133 -4.73 10.22 -10.81
C ALA A 133 -5.62 9.97 -9.57
N LEU A 134 -5.93 11.00 -8.78
CA LEU A 134 -6.73 10.86 -7.57
C LEU A 134 -8.25 10.88 -7.84
N ARG A 135 -8.67 11.31 -9.03
CA ARG A 135 -10.09 11.32 -9.40
C ARG A 135 -10.73 9.92 -9.36
N PRO A 136 -10.15 8.88 -10.00
CA PRO A 136 -10.69 7.52 -9.86
C PRO A 136 -10.60 7.01 -8.42
N VAL A 137 -9.54 7.35 -7.68
CA VAL A 137 -9.37 6.94 -6.27
C VAL A 137 -10.52 7.44 -5.39
N PHE A 138 -10.86 8.72 -5.47
CA PHE A 138 -11.99 9.27 -4.71
C PHE A 138 -13.33 8.71 -5.18
N ARG A 139 -13.51 8.54 -6.50
CA ARG A 139 -14.74 7.95 -7.04
C ARG A 139 -14.96 6.51 -6.53
N LEU A 140 -13.90 5.71 -6.44
CA LEU A 140 -13.95 4.36 -5.86
C LEU A 140 -14.29 4.42 -4.37
N GLY A 141 -13.66 5.32 -3.61
CA GLY A 141 -13.98 5.53 -2.20
C GLY A 141 -15.45 5.88 -1.98
N GLU A 142 -16.00 6.81 -2.76
CA GLU A 142 -17.41 7.21 -2.71
C GLU A 142 -18.35 6.05 -3.08
N ALA A 143 -18.09 5.34 -4.19
CA ALA A 143 -18.93 4.25 -4.65
C ALA A 143 -18.99 3.08 -3.67
N LEU A 144 -17.85 2.75 -3.04
CA LEU A 144 -17.75 1.71 -2.02
C LEU A 144 -18.20 2.19 -0.63
N ARG A 145 -18.55 3.48 -0.48
CA ARG A 145 -18.87 4.14 0.79
C ARG A 145 -17.77 3.93 1.84
N CYS A 146 -16.54 4.14 1.41
CA CYS A 146 -15.33 3.88 2.17
C CYS A 146 -14.45 5.12 2.23
N LYS A 147 -13.42 5.07 3.08
CA LYS A 147 -12.40 6.10 3.18
C LYS A 147 -11.13 5.63 2.45
N VAL A 148 -10.34 6.58 2.00
CA VAL A 148 -9.03 6.33 1.39
C VAL A 148 -7.95 6.82 2.33
N LEU A 149 -7.03 5.93 2.72
CA LEU A 149 -5.92 6.22 3.63
C LEU A 149 -4.64 6.33 2.81
N ASP A 150 -3.85 7.38 3.06
CA ASP A 150 -2.46 7.49 2.61
C ASP A 150 -1.57 6.67 3.54
N LEU A 151 -0.82 5.72 3.01
CA LEU A 151 0.06 4.87 3.82
C LEU A 151 1.43 5.51 4.12
N ALA A 152 1.82 6.56 3.38
CA ALA A 152 3.01 7.33 3.69
C ALA A 152 2.77 8.28 4.86
N GLU A 153 1.63 8.97 4.87
CA GLU A 153 1.24 9.90 5.94
C GLU A 153 0.56 9.19 7.12
N GLY A 154 -0.03 8.01 6.89
CA GLY A 154 -0.75 7.24 7.90
C GLY A 154 -2.14 7.80 8.25
N ASP A 155 -2.71 8.67 7.41
CA ASP A 155 -3.99 9.32 7.65
C ASP A 155 -4.91 9.37 6.40
N LEU A 156 -6.14 9.85 6.55
CA LEU A 156 -7.13 9.93 5.47
C LEU A 156 -6.77 11.00 4.45
N ILE A 157 -6.98 10.66 3.18
CA ILE A 157 -6.83 11.60 2.07
C ILE A 157 -8.15 12.37 1.94
N ALA A 158 -8.13 13.66 2.31
CA ALA A 158 -9.27 14.53 2.07
C ALA A 158 -9.26 15.06 0.61
N PRO A 159 -10.45 15.21 -0.02
CA PRO A 159 -10.55 15.84 -1.34
C PRO A 159 -9.89 17.22 -1.35
N GLY A 160 -8.97 17.46 -2.29
CA GLY A 160 -8.23 18.72 -2.41
C GLY A 160 -7.05 18.89 -1.44
N GLN A 161 -6.75 17.91 -0.58
CA GLN A 161 -5.63 17.93 0.37
C GLN A 161 -4.67 16.76 0.21
N ALA A 162 -4.49 16.24 -1.01
CA ALA A 162 -3.57 15.13 -1.27
C ALA A 162 -2.09 15.56 -1.24
N LEU A 163 -1.69 16.19 -0.13
CA LEU A 163 -0.35 16.69 0.12
C LEU A 163 0.70 15.57 0.01
N GLY A 164 0.35 14.34 0.41
CA GLY A 164 1.21 13.15 0.26
C GLY A 164 1.50 12.80 -1.20
N TRP A 165 0.49 12.77 -2.09
CA TRP A 165 0.70 12.56 -3.53
C TRP A 165 1.51 13.69 -4.17
N CYS A 166 1.20 14.95 -3.82
CA CYS A 166 1.94 16.11 -4.31
C CYS A 166 3.40 16.14 -3.82
N ALA A 167 3.67 15.69 -2.60
CA ALA A 167 5.03 15.57 -2.05
C ALA A 167 5.78 14.35 -2.59
N PHE A 168 5.06 13.28 -2.93
CA PHE A 168 5.63 12.06 -3.48
C PHE A 168 6.18 12.26 -4.90
N GLN A 169 5.50 13.03 -5.76
CA GLN A 169 5.95 13.31 -7.13
C GLN A 169 7.38 13.89 -7.21
N PRO A 170 7.75 14.97 -6.49
CA PRO A 170 9.11 15.50 -6.49
C PRO A 170 10.10 14.64 -5.69
N PHE A 171 9.64 13.79 -4.76
CA PHE A 171 10.51 12.81 -4.10
C PHE A 171 10.98 11.76 -5.12
N ARG A 172 10.06 11.19 -5.91
CA ARG A 172 10.39 10.25 -7.00
C ARG A 172 11.44 10.86 -7.94
N ASP A 173 11.23 12.10 -8.38
CA ASP A 173 12.13 12.76 -9.33
C ASP A 173 13.57 12.99 -8.81
N ARG A 174 13.80 12.80 -7.50
CA ARG A 174 15.12 12.92 -6.85
C ARG A 174 15.82 11.58 -6.62
N VAL A 175 15.13 10.46 -6.80
CA VAL A 175 15.67 9.11 -6.54
C VAL A 175 16.18 8.47 -7.85
N VAL A 176 16.47 9.30 -8.86
CA VAL A 176 17.13 8.88 -10.13
C VAL A 176 18.63 8.71 -9.93
#